data_AF-A0A821ZYG8-F1
#
_entry.id   AF-A0A821ZYG8-F1
#
_cell.length_a   1.000
_cell.length_b   1.000
_cell.length_c   1.000
_cell.angle_alpha   90.00
_cell.angle_beta   90.00
_cell.angle_gamma   90.00
#
_symmetry.space_group_name_H-M   'P 1'
#
loop_
_entity.id
_entity.type
_entity.pdbx_description
1 polymer ?
#
loop_
_entity_poly.entity_id
_entity_poly.type
_entity_poly.pdbx_seq_one_letter_code
_entity_poly.pdbx_strand_id
1 'polypeptide(L)'
;MATYNVLFEILVEKVSGLLVEKRTSEITPDWKIENPAMIKVIATLLRHASDNIHQYDIKLRFLDDLILLASASRDNRRTILQMSVWQDYLFGLAYVYPTQEIQIEITDRVFDLLKLLLHHAIKFEYGGWRVWIDTLSILHGR
;
A
#
# COMPACT_ATOMS: atom_id res chain seq x y z
N MET A 1 7.37 10.17 -10.90
CA MET A 1 5.91 10.38 -10.75
C MET A 1 5.10 9.75 -11.87
N ALA A 2 5.33 10.07 -13.15
CA ALA A 2 4.53 9.56 -14.27
C ALA A 2 4.40 8.02 -14.32
N THR A 3 5.50 7.28 -14.15
CA THR A 3 5.47 5.81 -14.11
C THR A 3 4.56 5.28 -13.00
N TYR A 4 4.63 5.88 -11.82
CA TYR A 4 3.77 5.51 -10.71
C TYR A 4 2.29 5.76 -11.04
N ASN A 5 1.96 6.91 -11.64
CA ASN A 5 0.58 7.21 -12.03
C ASN A 5 0.02 6.16 -12.98
N VAL A 6 0.78 5.74 -14.00
CA VAL A 6 0.37 4.67 -14.92
C VAL A 6 0.16 3.35 -14.19
N LEU A 7 1.08 2.95 -13.30
CA LEU A 7 0.92 1.72 -12.51
C LEU A 7 -0.32 1.78 -11.60
N PHE A 8 -0.62 2.95 -11.06
CA PHE A 8 -1.82 3.18 -10.26
C PHE A 8 -3.10 3.15 -11.10
N GLU A 9 -3.11 3.73 -12.30
CA GLU A 9 -4.24 3.62 -13.23
C GLU A 9 -4.56 2.17 -13.58
N ILE A 10 -3.53 1.33 -13.75
CA ILE A 10 -3.68 -0.12 -13.98
C ILE A 10 -4.24 -0.81 -12.72
N LEU A 11 -3.80 -0.43 -11.51
CA LEU A 11 -4.30 -0.98 -10.24
C LEU A 11 -5.82 -0.82 -10.10
N VAL A 12 -6.37 0.32 -10.54
CA VAL A 12 -7.80 0.66 -10.43
C VAL A 12 -8.58 0.55 -11.74
N GLU A 13 -7.94 0.06 -12.81
CA GLU A 13 -8.48 -0.04 -14.19
C GLU A 13 -9.14 1.25 -14.73
N LYS A 14 -8.60 2.42 -14.38
CA LYS A 14 -9.05 3.74 -14.88
C LYS A 14 -7.94 4.41 -15.69
N VAL A 15 -7.71 3.90 -16.90
CA VAL A 15 -6.64 4.36 -17.79
C VAL A 15 -7.03 5.66 -18.48
N SER A 16 -6.21 6.71 -18.32
CA SER A 16 -6.48 8.05 -18.88
C SER A 16 -6.00 8.21 -20.33
N GLY A 17 -5.16 7.29 -20.82
CA GLY A 17 -4.64 7.30 -22.19
C GLY A 17 -3.57 8.36 -22.47
N LEU A 18 -3.19 9.16 -21.46
CA LEU A 18 -2.18 10.21 -21.56
C LEU A 18 -1.08 9.98 -20.51
N LEU A 19 0.16 10.36 -20.85
CA LEU A 19 1.26 10.29 -19.90
C LEU A 19 1.15 11.50 -18.95
N VAL A 20 0.46 11.31 -17.82
CA VAL A 20 0.19 12.41 -16.90
C VAL A 20 1.22 12.44 -15.77
N GLU A 21 1.99 13.54 -15.67
CA GLU A 21 2.92 13.75 -14.54
C GLU A 21 2.19 13.92 -13.20
N LYS A 22 0.96 14.45 -13.23
CA LYS A 22 0.09 14.67 -12.08
C LYS A 22 -1.26 14.00 -12.32
N ARG A 23 -1.72 13.11 -11.43
CA ARG A 23 -3.02 12.44 -11.59
C ARG A 23 -4.15 13.48 -11.80
N THR A 24 -4.94 13.29 -12.85
CA THR A 24 -5.99 14.24 -13.28
C THR A 24 -7.21 14.24 -12.37
N SER A 25 -7.47 13.14 -11.65
CA SER A 25 -8.63 12.99 -10.76
C SER A 25 -8.24 12.52 -9.36
N GLU A 26 -8.88 13.06 -8.34
CA GLU A 26 -8.76 12.59 -6.95
C GLU A 26 -9.41 11.21 -6.80
N ILE A 27 -8.89 10.39 -5.88
CA ILE A 27 -9.49 9.08 -5.58
C ILE A 27 -10.83 9.33 -4.88
N THR A 28 -11.89 8.78 -5.44
CA THR A 28 -13.23 8.84 -4.85
C THR A 28 -13.60 7.51 -4.20
N PRO A 29 -14.55 7.48 -3.24
CA PRO A 29 -14.87 6.27 -2.48
C PRO A 29 -15.39 5.08 -3.30
N ASP A 30 -15.90 5.32 -4.51
CA ASP A 30 -16.34 4.30 -5.47
C ASP A 30 -15.19 3.57 -6.17
N TRP A 31 -13.95 4.07 -6.05
CA TRP A 31 -12.80 3.44 -6.70
C TRP A 31 -12.45 2.12 -6.01
N LYS A 32 -12.26 1.10 -6.83
CA LYS A 32 -11.93 -0.25 -6.40
C LYS A 32 -10.54 -0.64 -6.85
N ILE A 33 -9.95 -1.57 -6.08
CA ILE A 33 -8.76 -2.29 -6.50
C ILE A 33 -9.21 -3.41 -7.44
N GLU A 34 -9.06 -3.18 -8.75
CA GLU A 34 -9.46 -4.11 -9.80
C GLU A 34 -8.32 -5.08 -10.17
N ASN A 35 -7.06 -4.59 -10.13
CA ASN A 35 -5.88 -5.43 -10.37
C ASN A 35 -4.96 -5.49 -9.14
N PRO A 36 -5.28 -6.31 -8.13
CA PRO A 36 -4.53 -6.36 -6.86
C PRO A 36 -3.07 -6.78 -7.03
N ALA A 37 -2.73 -7.55 -8.07
CA ALA A 37 -1.34 -7.95 -8.33
C ALA A 37 -0.41 -6.74 -8.52
N MET A 38 -0.94 -5.60 -8.99
CA MET A 38 -0.17 -4.38 -9.14
C MET A 38 0.36 -3.81 -7.83
N ILE A 39 -0.29 -4.07 -6.68
CA ILE A 39 0.22 -3.66 -5.36
C ILE A 39 1.59 -4.31 -5.12
N LYS A 40 1.71 -5.61 -5.39
CA LYS A 40 2.99 -6.33 -5.28
C LYS A 40 4.03 -5.75 -6.23
N VAL A 41 3.66 -5.51 -7.48
CA VAL A 41 4.58 -4.97 -8.50
C VAL A 41 5.12 -3.61 -8.06
N ILE A 42 4.23 -2.68 -7.69
CA ILE A 42 4.61 -1.33 -7.25
C ILE A 42 5.48 -1.39 -6.00
N ALA A 43 5.07 -2.13 -4.97
CA ALA A 43 5.85 -2.27 -3.73
C ALA A 43 7.23 -2.88 -3.99
N THR A 44 7.32 -3.87 -4.89
CA THR A 44 8.61 -4.48 -5.25
C THR A 44 9.52 -3.47 -5.95
N LEU A 45 9.01 -2.68 -6.88
CA LEU A 45 9.79 -1.64 -7.55
C LEU A 45 10.30 -0.59 -6.56
N LEU A 46 9.43 -0.12 -5.66
CA LEU A 46 9.77 0.89 -4.65
C LEU A 46 10.78 0.37 -3.63
N ARG A 47 10.71 -0.91 -3.26
CA ARG A 47 11.67 -1.53 -2.33
C ARG A 47 13.09 -1.61 -2.90
N HIS A 48 13.22 -1.82 -4.21
CA HIS A 48 14.52 -1.96 -4.87
C HIS A 48 15.05 -0.65 -5.47
N ALA A 49 14.25 0.41 -5.45
CA ALA A 49 14.70 1.72 -5.89
C ALA A 49 15.73 2.31 -4.90
N SER A 50 16.79 2.92 -5.42
CA SER A 50 17.77 3.61 -4.59
C SER A 50 17.14 4.83 -3.92
N ASP A 51 17.35 4.97 -2.61
CA ASP A 51 16.76 6.05 -1.84
C ASP A 51 17.25 7.42 -2.31
N ASN A 52 16.28 8.29 -2.57
CA ASN A 52 16.44 9.70 -2.86
C ASN A 52 15.10 10.40 -2.63
N ILE A 53 15.12 11.73 -2.63
CA ILE A 53 13.94 12.57 -2.35
C ILE A 53 12.75 12.16 -3.23
N HIS A 54 12.96 12.00 -4.54
CA HIS A 54 11.88 11.60 -5.45
C HIS A 54 11.32 10.21 -5.16
N GLN A 55 12.16 9.26 -4.70
CA GLN A 55 11.68 7.92 -4.35
C GLN A 55 10.90 7.91 -3.04
N TYR A 56 11.28 8.74 -2.07
CA TYR A 56 10.49 8.92 -0.86
C TYR A 56 9.12 9.49 -1.17
N ASP A 57 9.04 10.52 -2.02
CA ASP A 57 7.76 11.10 -2.45
C ASP A 57 6.84 10.06 -3.09
N ILE A 58 7.39 9.18 -3.94
CA ILE A 58 6.60 8.12 -4.59
C ILE A 58 6.17 7.04 -3.57
N LYS A 59 7.04 6.67 -2.62
CA LYS A 59 6.70 5.74 -1.54
C LYS A 59 5.54 6.27 -0.69
N LEU A 60 5.63 7.51 -0.24
CA LEU A 60 4.55 8.18 0.51
C LEU A 60 3.27 8.23 -0.30
N ARG A 61 3.36 8.68 -1.56
CA ARG A 61 2.19 8.77 -2.44
C ARG A 61 1.49 7.42 -2.62
N PHE A 62 2.25 6.35 -2.84
CA PHE A 62 1.72 5.00 -2.95
C PHE A 62 0.98 4.55 -1.69
N LEU A 63 1.57 4.79 -0.52
CA LEU A 63 0.96 4.41 0.76
C LEU A 63 -0.30 5.23 1.03
N ASP A 64 -0.28 6.55 0.81
CA ASP A 64 -1.44 7.43 0.97
C ASP A 64 -2.60 7.00 0.06
N ASP A 65 -2.31 6.71 -1.21
CA ASP A 65 -3.33 6.27 -2.17
C ASP A 65 -3.94 4.91 -1.74
N LEU A 66 -3.13 3.97 -1.25
CA LEU A 66 -3.63 2.69 -0.72
C LEU A 66 -4.44 2.86 0.56
N ILE A 67 -4.00 3.72 1.48
CA ILE A 67 -4.75 4.05 2.70
C ILE A 67 -6.11 4.64 2.32
N LEU A 68 -6.16 5.54 1.35
CA LEU A 68 -7.40 6.15 0.90
C LEU A 68 -8.35 5.12 0.29
N LEU A 69 -7.87 4.27 -0.62
CA LEU A 69 -8.65 3.17 -1.21
C LEU A 69 -9.17 2.19 -0.15
N ALA A 70 -8.32 1.82 0.83
CA ALA A 70 -8.67 0.89 1.89
C ALA A 70 -9.61 1.52 2.93
N SER A 71 -9.49 2.82 3.20
CA SER A 71 -10.36 3.52 4.16
C SER A 71 -11.77 3.67 3.62
N ALA A 72 -11.89 3.94 2.32
CA ALA A 72 -13.17 4.19 1.68
C ALA A 72 -14.01 2.93 1.39
N SER A 73 -13.39 1.75 1.31
CA SER A 73 -14.06 0.54 0.84
C SER A 73 -13.71 -0.71 1.64
N ARG A 74 -14.74 -1.39 2.16
CA ARG A 74 -14.60 -2.72 2.78
C ARG A 74 -14.09 -3.75 1.77
N ASP A 75 -14.56 -3.68 0.53
CA ASP A 75 -14.14 -4.60 -0.52
C ASP A 75 -12.65 -4.44 -0.81
N ASN A 76 -12.13 -3.21 -0.87
CA ASN A 76 -10.69 -2.97 -1.06
C ASN A 76 -9.85 -3.57 0.07
N ARG A 77 -10.27 -3.42 1.34
CA ARG A 77 -9.59 -4.07 2.47
C ARG A 77 -9.59 -5.58 2.33
N ARG A 78 -10.74 -6.16 1.98
CA ARG A 78 -10.86 -7.61 1.77
C ARG A 78 -9.97 -8.08 0.61
N THR A 79 -9.96 -7.36 -0.51
CA THR A 79 -9.09 -7.64 -1.66
C THR A 79 -7.62 -7.69 -1.23
N ILE A 80 -7.13 -6.70 -0.49
CA ILE A 80 -5.74 -6.69 0.01
C ILE A 80 -5.49 -7.87 0.96
N LEU A 81 -6.38 -8.12 1.93
CA LEU A 81 -6.23 -9.18 2.92
C LEU A 81 -6.22 -10.59 2.33
N GLN A 82 -6.84 -10.79 1.16
CA GLN A 82 -6.84 -12.08 0.45
C GLN A 82 -5.59 -12.30 -0.42
N MET A 83 -4.78 -11.26 -0.63
CA MET A 83 -3.53 -11.42 -1.38
C MET A 83 -2.53 -12.27 -0.59
N SER A 84 -1.80 -13.14 -1.27
CA SER A 84 -0.70 -13.87 -0.62
C SER A 84 0.43 -12.91 -0.22
N VAL A 85 0.92 -13.08 1.00
CA VAL A 85 2.10 -12.39 1.58
C VAL A 85 2.08 -10.86 1.44
N TRP A 86 0.89 -10.25 1.49
CA TRP A 86 0.75 -8.79 1.39
C TRP A 86 1.54 -8.03 2.46
N GLN A 87 1.71 -8.64 3.65
CA GLN A 87 2.50 -8.07 4.75
C GLN A 87 3.95 -7.84 4.33
N ASP A 88 4.55 -8.77 3.59
CA ASP A 88 5.94 -8.65 3.14
C ASP A 88 6.12 -7.48 2.19
N TYR A 89 5.11 -7.18 1.37
CA TYR A 89 5.13 -6.03 0.46
C TYR A 89 5.14 -4.72 1.25
N LEU A 90 4.28 -4.61 2.27
CA LEU A 90 4.17 -3.38 3.06
C LEU A 90 5.36 -3.19 4.01
N PHE A 91 5.73 -4.23 4.77
CA PHE A 91 6.92 -4.17 5.63
C PHE A 91 8.20 -3.96 4.83
N GLY A 92 8.24 -4.40 3.57
CA GLY A 92 9.36 -4.15 2.67
C GLY A 92 9.59 -2.67 2.34
N LEU A 93 8.62 -1.79 2.63
CA LEU A 93 8.73 -0.34 2.43
C LEU A 93 9.07 0.42 3.72
N ALA A 94 8.94 -0.21 4.89
CA ALA A 94 9.24 0.41 6.16
C ALA A 94 10.76 0.46 6.43
N TYR A 95 11.18 1.47 7.17
CA TYR A 95 12.56 1.61 7.64
C TYR A 95 12.66 1.12 9.08
N VAL A 96 13.46 0.07 9.31
CA VAL A 96 13.67 -0.48 10.67
C VAL A 96 14.42 0.51 11.56
N TYR A 97 15.40 1.21 10.97
CA TYR A 97 16.22 2.21 11.64
C TYR A 97 16.21 3.50 10.80
N PRO A 98 15.12 4.28 10.83
CA PRO A 98 15.02 5.50 10.06
C PRO A 98 16.06 6.53 10.56
N THR A 99 16.72 7.19 9.62
CA THR A 99 17.77 8.22 9.87
C THR A 99 17.31 9.62 9.48
N GLN A 100 16.18 9.72 8.78
CA GLN A 100 15.59 10.96 8.27
C GLN A 100 14.11 10.99 8.64
N GLU A 101 13.55 12.18 8.87
CA GLU A 101 12.13 12.35 9.19
C GLU A 101 11.21 11.72 8.15
N ILE A 102 11.55 11.84 6.86
CA ILE A 102 10.77 11.26 5.78
C ILE A 102 10.73 9.71 5.83
N GLN A 103 11.78 9.07 6.35
CA GLN A 103 11.79 7.61 6.54
C GLN A 103 10.91 7.18 7.71
N ILE A 104 10.79 8.04 8.74
CA ILE A 104 9.84 7.85 9.83
C ILE A 104 8.42 7.95 9.27
N GLU A 105 8.13 9.00 8.48
CA GLU A 105 6.81 9.20 7.87
C GLU A 105 6.38 8.03 6.96
N ILE A 106 7.30 7.51 6.14
CA ILE A 106 7.02 6.32 5.32
C ILE A 106 6.67 5.11 6.21
N THR A 107 7.44 4.91 7.28
CA THR A 107 7.21 3.81 8.23
C THR A 107 5.86 3.95 8.93
N ASP A 108 5.52 5.16 9.36
CA ASP A 108 4.23 5.47 9.97
C ASP A 108 3.07 5.16 9.02
N ARG A 109 3.18 5.56 7.74
CA ARG A 109 2.18 5.23 6.71
C ARG A 109 2.03 3.73 6.47
N VAL A 110 3.12 2.96 6.51
CA VAL A 110 3.05 1.50 6.47
C VAL A 110 2.24 0.97 7.65
N PHE A 111 2.49 1.45 8.86
CA PHE A 111 1.77 1.01 10.06
C PHE A 111 0.32 1.50 10.12
N ASP A 112 0.01 2.68 9.61
CA ASP A 112 -1.37 3.17 9.45
C ASP A 112 -2.18 2.22 8.56
N LEU A 113 -1.62 1.82 7.41
CA LEU A 113 -2.26 0.88 6.50
C LEU A 113 -2.42 -0.51 7.14
N LEU A 114 -1.37 -1.02 7.82
CA LEU A 114 -1.43 -2.28 8.55
C LEU A 114 -2.53 -2.25 9.62
N LYS A 115 -2.57 -1.20 10.44
CA LYS A 115 -3.58 -1.03 11.49
C LYS A 115 -4.99 -1.05 10.91
N LEU A 116 -5.21 -0.33 9.82
CA LEU A 116 -6.49 -0.31 9.11
C LEU A 116 -6.92 -1.71 8.64
N LEU A 117 -5.99 -2.46 8.02
CA LEU A 117 -6.24 -3.80 7.49
C LEU A 117 -6.45 -4.83 8.61
N LEU A 118 -5.60 -4.83 9.64
CA LEU A 118 -5.67 -5.78 10.76
C LEU A 118 -6.91 -5.55 11.62
N HIS A 119 -7.26 -4.29 11.88
CA HIS A 119 -8.52 -3.97 12.55
C HIS A 119 -9.71 -4.54 11.76
N HIS A 120 -9.71 -4.38 10.43
CA HIS A 120 -10.76 -4.95 9.60
C HIS A 120 -10.78 -6.48 9.66
N ALA A 121 -9.61 -7.13 9.53
CA ALA A 121 -9.49 -8.57 9.58
C ALA A 121 -10.05 -9.15 10.89
N ILE A 122 -9.60 -8.65 12.04
CA ILE A 122 -10.03 -9.14 13.36
C ILE A 122 -11.53 -8.92 13.58
N LYS A 123 -12.04 -7.74 13.21
CA LYS A 123 -13.41 -7.34 13.54
C LYS A 123 -14.46 -7.93 12.61
N PHE A 124 -14.13 -8.14 11.33
CA PHE A 124 -15.13 -8.41 10.29
C PHE A 124 -14.88 -9.66 9.45
N GLU A 125 -13.69 -10.27 9.51
CA GLU A 125 -13.37 -11.46 8.72
C GLU A 125 -13.32 -12.71 9.60
N TYR A 126 -13.96 -13.79 9.16
CA TYR A 126 -13.94 -15.06 9.87
C TYR A 126 -12.52 -15.60 9.93
N GLY A 127 -12.03 -15.90 11.14
CA GLY A 127 -10.66 -16.34 11.35
C GLY A 127 -9.60 -15.24 11.20
N GLY A 128 -9.98 -13.96 11.11
CA GLY A 128 -9.05 -12.85 10.93
C GLY A 128 -8.01 -12.67 12.05
N TRP A 129 -8.23 -13.25 13.23
CA TRP A 129 -7.21 -13.33 14.29
C TRP A 129 -5.94 -14.07 13.83
N ARG A 130 -6.03 -15.02 12.89
CA ARG A 130 -4.88 -15.71 12.30
C ARG A 130 -4.01 -14.75 11.52
N VAL A 131 -4.63 -13.88 10.71
CA VAL A 131 -3.92 -12.84 9.95
C VAL A 131 -3.16 -11.91 10.89
N TRP A 132 -3.75 -11.55 12.03
CA TRP A 132 -3.08 -10.76 13.05
C TRP A 132 -1.87 -11.49 13.67
N ILE A 133 -2.03 -12.76 14.06
CA ILE A 133 -0.92 -13.58 14.59
C ILE A 133 0.20 -13.68 13.56
N ASP A 134 -0.10 -14.06 12.32
CA ASP A 134 0.88 -14.19 11.24
C ASP A 134 1.67 -12.89 11.04
N THR A 135 0.97 -11.75 11.12
CA THR A 135 1.60 -10.43 10.97
C THR A 135 2.56 -10.11 12.11
N LEU A 136 2.20 -10.44 13.36
CA LEU A 136 3.10 -10.29 14.50
C LEU A 136 4.29 -11.25 14.43
N SER A 137 4.07 -12.49 13.98
CA SER A 137 5.14 -13.47 13.78
C SER A 137 6.19 -12.98 12.78
N ILE A 138 5.77 -12.33 11.69
CA ILE A 138 6.70 -11.74 10.71
C ILE A 138 7.51 -10.60 11.33
N LEU A 139 6.89 -9.73 12.14
CA LEU A 139 7.59 -8.64 12.81
C LEU A 139 8.62 -9.13 13.82
N HIS A 140 8.30 -10.17 14.58
CA HIS A 140 9.21 -10.72 15.59
C HIS A 140 10.33 -11.58 14.98
N GLY A 141 10.13 -12.10 13.77
CA GLY A 141 11.13 -12.90 13.06
C GLY A 141 12.12 -12.07 12.24
N ARG A 142 11.99 -10.73 12.20
CA ARG A 142 12.85 -9.82 11.45
C ARG A 142 13.80 -9.05 12.35
#